data_AF-A0A915YXR1-F1
#
_entry.id   AF-A0A915YXR1-F1
#
_cell.length_a   1.000
_cell.length_b   1.000
_cell.length_c   1.000
_cell.angle_alpha   90.00
_cell.angle_beta   90.00
_cell.angle_gamma   90.00
#
_symmetry.space_group_name_H-M   'P 1'
#
loop_
_entity.id
_entity.type
_entity.pdbx_description
1 polymer ?
#
loop_
_entity_poly.entity_id
_entity_poly.type
_entity_poly.pdbx_seq_one_letter_code
_entity_poly.pdbx_strand_id
1 'polypeptide(L)'
;MSLWNITQLIVIVMVMIIKFMVHDSQDITELLKNIDSSQIENHRQGGFSTVYSAIWNDGPLIYNEEEYKYERKYNEEVALKCLDNSQNIPDKFLNEIKKYSTKTRTYQGNILEMFGISQDPNTKNYIMLQVFCAVHTS
;
A
#
# COMPACT_ATOMS: atom_id res chain seq x y z
N MET A 1 15.33 -27.66 -14.96
CA MET A 1 13.99 -27.54 -14.35
C MET A 1 14.18 -27.12 -12.91
N SER A 2 13.99 -25.84 -12.60
CA SER A 2 14.04 -25.37 -11.20
C SER A 2 12.75 -25.79 -10.49
N LEU A 3 12.89 -26.65 -9.48
CA LEU A 3 11.83 -26.93 -8.52
C LEU A 3 11.57 -25.64 -7.75
N TRP A 4 10.42 -25.02 -8.00
CA TRP A 4 9.94 -23.94 -7.15
C TRP A 4 9.81 -24.48 -5.72
N ASN A 5 10.47 -23.83 -4.76
CA ASN A 5 10.46 -24.24 -3.36
C ASN A 5 9.08 -23.90 -2.75
N ILE A 6 8.58 -24.73 -1.82
CA ILE A 6 7.32 -24.54 -1.08
C ILE A 6 7.18 -23.11 -0.54
N THR A 7 8.28 -22.49 -0.14
CA THR A 7 8.32 -21.08 0.30
C THR A 7 7.81 -20.11 -0.78
N GLN A 8 8.20 -20.31 -2.05
CA GLN A 8 7.72 -19.47 -3.15
C GLN A 8 6.23 -19.70 -3.41
N LEU A 9 5.75 -20.93 -3.27
CA LEU A 9 4.33 -21.25 -3.43
C LEU A 9 3.48 -20.59 -2.34
N ILE A 10 3.95 -20.59 -1.08
CA ILE A 10 3.29 -19.91 0.05
C ILE A 10 3.25 -18.40 -0.17
N VAL A 11 4.34 -17.79 -0.64
CA VAL A 11 4.37 -16.35 -0.94
C VAL A 11 3.39 -16.00 -2.08
N ILE A 12 3.35 -16.80 -3.14
CA ILE A 12 2.40 -16.61 -4.25
C ILE A 12 0.95 -16.70 -3.74
N VAL A 13 0.65 -17.70 -2.90
CA VAL A 13 -0.68 -17.87 -2.31
C VAL A 13 -1.02 -16.72 -1.36
N MET A 14 -0.09 -16.25 -0.52
CA MET A 14 -0.32 -15.07 0.33
C MET A 14 -0.56 -13.81 -0.50
N VAL A 15 0.22 -13.56 -1.56
CA VAL A 15 0.02 -12.42 -2.46
C VAL A 15 -1.33 -12.53 -3.20
N MET A 16 -1.73 -13.72 -3.65
CA MET A 16 -3.04 -13.94 -4.27
C MET A 16 -4.18 -13.72 -3.28
N ILE A 17 -4.04 -14.18 -2.02
CA ILE A 17 -5.03 -13.96 -0.96
C ILE A 17 -5.11 -12.47 -0.60
N ILE A 18 -3.99 -11.74 -0.57
CA ILE A 18 -3.99 -10.30 -0.31
C ILE A 18 -4.68 -9.55 -1.46
N LYS A 19 -4.36 -9.90 -2.72
CA LYS A 19 -5.07 -9.38 -3.90
C LYS A 19 -6.56 -9.72 -3.93
N PHE A 20 -6.97 -10.84 -3.33
CA PHE A 20 -8.38 -11.21 -3.19
C PHE A 20 -9.08 -10.46 -2.04
N MET A 21 -8.42 -10.28 -0.89
CA MET A 21 -8.97 -9.52 0.24
C MET A 21 -9.02 -8.02 -0.04
N VAL A 22 -8.08 -7.53 -0.85
CA VAL A 22 -7.99 -6.14 -1.27
C VAL A 22 -8.33 -6.14 -2.75
N HIS A 23 -9.64 -6.06 -3.00
CA HIS A 23 -10.29 -6.30 -4.29
C HIS A 23 -9.60 -5.60 -5.49
N ASP A 24 -8.80 -4.55 -5.27
CA ASP A 24 -8.06 -3.80 -6.30
C ASP A 24 -6.56 -3.56 -6.00
N SER A 25 -5.91 -4.30 -5.08
CA SER A 25 -4.48 -4.02 -4.76
C SER A 25 -3.52 -4.37 -5.90
N GLN A 26 -2.65 -3.44 -6.26
CA GLN A 26 -1.59 -3.64 -7.26
C GLN A 26 -0.25 -4.01 -6.60
N ASP A 27 0.63 -4.68 -7.35
CA ASP A 27 2.04 -4.75 -6.95
C ASP A 27 2.65 -3.36 -7.19
N ILE A 28 3.11 -2.72 -6.11
CA ILE A 28 3.52 -1.32 -6.14
C ILE A 28 4.98 -1.13 -6.52
N THR A 29 5.72 -2.19 -6.87
CA THR A 29 7.16 -2.12 -7.14
C THR A 29 7.51 -1.09 -8.23
N GLU A 30 6.66 -0.96 -9.24
CA GLU A 30 6.82 0.07 -10.27
C GLU A 30 6.44 1.47 -9.77
N LEU A 31 5.41 1.57 -8.92
CA LEU A 31 4.98 2.84 -8.31
C LEU A 31 6.05 3.39 -7.36
N LEU A 32 6.70 2.53 -6.59
CA LEU A 32 7.78 2.87 -5.65
C LEU A 32 8.98 3.52 -6.36
N LYS A 33 9.22 3.24 -7.64
CA LYS A 33 10.30 3.88 -8.41
C LYS A 33 10.06 5.37 -8.65
N ASN A 34 8.80 5.79 -8.62
CA ASN A 34 8.38 7.16 -8.93
C ASN A 34 8.07 7.96 -7.66
N ILE A 35 8.37 7.40 -6.49
CA ILE A 35 8.36 8.10 -5.22
C ILE A 35 9.67 8.86 -5.09
N ASP A 36 9.59 10.14 -4.78
CA ASP A 36 10.77 10.96 -4.53
C ASP A 36 11.39 10.58 -3.18
N SER A 37 12.51 9.86 -3.23
CA SER A 37 13.24 9.41 -2.05
C SER A 37 13.85 10.56 -1.24
N SER A 38 14.02 11.74 -1.84
CA SER A 38 14.50 12.95 -1.15
C SER A 38 13.42 13.62 -0.30
N GLN A 39 12.14 13.31 -0.53
CA GLN A 39 10.97 13.87 0.16
C GLN A 39 10.44 12.93 1.27
N ILE A 40 11.22 11.92 1.68
CA ILE A 40 10.87 11.06 2.80
C ILE A 40 11.22 11.79 4.11
N GLU A 41 10.35 12.70 4.54
CA GLU A 41 10.66 13.60 5.67
C GLU A 41 10.23 13.07 7.02
N ASN A 42 9.13 12.29 7.09
CA ASN A 42 8.47 11.99 8.35
C ASN A 42 8.28 10.50 8.55
N HIS A 43 8.95 9.93 9.56
CA HIS A 43 8.68 8.57 10.02
C HIS A 43 8.03 8.57 11.40
N ARG A 44 6.85 7.95 11.52
CA ARG A 44 6.24 7.62 12.81
C ARG A 44 6.42 6.14 13.07
N GLN A 45 7.19 5.81 14.10
CA GLN A 45 7.34 4.45 14.56
C GLN A 45 6.21 4.12 15.54
N GLY A 46 5.38 3.16 15.18
CA GLY A 46 4.46 2.48 16.09
C GLY A 46 5.07 1.20 16.64
N GLY A 47 4.33 0.48 17.49
CA GLY A 47 4.82 -0.78 18.06
C GLY A 47 5.04 -1.93 17.07
N PHE A 48 4.43 -1.88 15.88
CA PHE A 48 4.47 -2.96 14.88
C PHE A 48 4.64 -2.47 13.42
N SER A 49 4.86 -1.17 13.24
CA SER A 49 5.00 -0.60 11.91
C SER A 49 5.69 0.75 11.97
N THR A 50 6.46 1.04 10.94
CA THR A 50 7.00 2.38 10.69
C THR A 50 6.28 2.98 9.49
N VAL A 51 5.70 4.17 9.65
CA VAL A 51 5.01 4.89 8.58
C VAL A 51 5.90 6.02 8.10
N TYR A 52 6.19 6.07 6.82
CA TYR A 52 6.91 7.14 6.14
C TYR A 52 5.94 7.97 5.31
N SER A 53 6.02 9.30 5.34
CA SER A 53 5.37 10.16 4.32
C SER A 53 6.33 10.37 3.15
N ALA A 54 5.80 10.42 1.93
CA ALA A 54 6.56 10.70 0.72
C ALA A 54 5.65 11.35 -0.35
N ILE A 55 6.26 11.90 -1.40
CA ILE A 55 5.55 12.40 -2.58
C ILE A 55 5.62 11.36 -3.70
N TRP A 56 4.45 11.00 -4.25
CA TRP A 56 4.34 10.19 -5.45
C TRP A 56 4.14 11.09 -6.67
N ASN A 57 5.22 11.30 -7.43
CA ASN A 57 5.26 12.30 -8.51
C ASN A 57 4.22 12.03 -9.60
N ASP A 58 4.13 10.80 -10.10
CA ASP A 58 3.15 10.41 -11.11
C ASP A 58 1.73 10.20 -10.57
N GLY A 59 1.66 10.04 -9.24
CA GLY A 59 0.47 9.77 -8.45
C GLY A 59 -0.48 8.70 -8.99
N PRO A 60 -1.67 8.60 -8.40
CA PRO A 60 -2.67 7.63 -8.80
C PRO A 60 -3.37 8.04 -10.11
N LEU A 61 -3.73 7.03 -10.92
CA LEU A 61 -4.64 7.19 -12.05
C LEU A 61 -6.07 7.05 -11.52
N ILE A 62 -6.83 8.15 -11.55
CA ILE A 62 -8.19 8.24 -11.01
C ILE A 62 -9.15 8.42 -12.18
N TYR A 63 -10.31 7.77 -12.12
CA TYR A 63 -11.38 7.99 -13.07
C TYR A 63 -12.17 9.24 -12.68
N ASN A 64 -12.19 10.24 -13.56
CA ASN A 64 -13.01 11.43 -13.40
C ASN A 64 -14.39 11.16 -14.02
N GLU A 65 -15.43 11.09 -13.17
CA GLU A 65 -16.80 10.81 -13.60
C GLU A 65 -17.44 11.95 -14.40
N GLU A 66 -17.05 13.21 -14.14
CA GLU A 66 -17.59 14.38 -14.84
C GLU A 66 -17.07 14.44 -16.28
N GLU A 67 -15.78 14.16 -16.44
CA GLU A 67 -15.07 14.21 -17.73
C GLU A 67 -15.03 12.86 -18.46
N TYR A 68 -15.58 11.80 -17.84
CA TYR A 68 -15.59 10.41 -18.32
C TYR A 68 -14.22 9.92 -18.82
N LYS A 69 -13.14 10.28 -18.14
CA LYS A 69 -11.76 9.96 -18.54
C LYS A 69 -10.87 9.69 -17.33
N TYR A 70 -9.77 8.99 -17.57
CA TYR A 70 -8.75 8.75 -16.55
C TYR A 70 -7.76 9.91 -16.51
N GLU A 71 -7.51 10.43 -15.31
CA GLU A 71 -6.57 11.52 -15.04
C GLU A 71 -5.55 11.11 -13.98
N ARG A 72 -4.32 11.56 -14.11
CA ARG A 72 -3.29 11.40 -13.07
C ARG A 72 -3.38 12.55 -12.10
N LYS A 73 -3.43 12.23 -10.81
CA LYS A 73 -3.30 13.22 -9.74
C LYS A 73 -1.82 13.32 -9.38
N TYR A 74 -1.10 14.25 -9.98
CA TYR A 74 0.35 14.38 -9.81
C TYR A 74 0.76 14.89 -8.43
N ASN A 75 1.96 14.53 -7.99
CA ASN A 75 2.59 14.99 -6.74
C ASN A 75 1.73 14.75 -5.49
N GLU A 76 1.10 13.57 -5.41
CA GLU A 76 0.27 13.23 -4.27
C GLU A 76 1.09 12.83 -3.06
N GLU A 77 0.68 13.30 -1.88
CA GLU A 77 1.25 12.83 -0.62
C GLU A 77 0.75 11.42 -0.32
N VAL A 78 1.70 10.53 -0.06
CA VAL A 78 1.44 9.11 0.21
C VAL A 78 2.08 8.68 1.51
N ALA A 79 1.45 7.71 2.16
CA ALA A 79 2.02 7.01 3.31
C ALA A 79 2.54 5.64 2.87
N LEU A 80 3.83 5.41 3.11
CA LEU A 80 4.48 4.11 3.02
C LEU A 80 4.53 3.49 4.41
N LYS A 81 3.70 2.48 4.65
CA LYS A 81 3.64 1.78 5.93
C LYS A 81 4.42 0.47 5.84
N CYS A 82 5.60 0.46 6.44
CA CYS A 82 6.43 -0.73 6.60
C CYS A 82 5.95 -1.50 7.84
N LEU A 83 5.63 -2.79 7.68
CA LEU A 83 5.23 -3.66 8.78
C LEU A 83 6.43 -4.44 9.28
N ASP A 84 6.89 -4.09 10.48
CA ASP A 84 8.12 -4.63 11.05
C ASP A 84 7.94 -6.10 11.44
N ASN A 85 8.91 -6.96 11.11
CA ASN A 85 8.89 -8.40 11.37
C ASN A 85 7.65 -9.11 10.79
N SER A 86 7.08 -8.61 9.70
CA SER A 86 5.84 -9.14 9.13
C SER A 86 5.96 -10.58 8.64
N GLN A 87 7.16 -11.08 8.36
CA GLN A 87 7.43 -12.49 8.03
C GLN A 87 7.19 -13.43 9.23
N ASN A 88 7.42 -12.94 10.44
CA ASN A 88 7.39 -13.74 11.66
C ASN A 88 6.08 -13.59 12.44
N ILE A 89 5.26 -12.61 12.09
CA ILE A 89 4.00 -12.29 12.79
C ILE A 89 2.84 -12.18 11.80
N PRO A 90 2.44 -13.30 11.15
CA PRO A 90 1.43 -13.29 10.10
C PRO A 90 0.06 -12.82 10.60
N ASP A 91 -0.31 -13.11 11.85
CA ASP A 91 -1.63 -12.73 12.38
C ASP A 91 -1.82 -11.21 12.47
N LYS A 92 -0.79 -10.48 12.92
CA LYS A 92 -0.86 -9.01 12.99
C LYS A 92 -0.89 -8.38 11.61
N PHE A 93 -0.08 -8.91 10.71
CA PHE A 93 -0.06 -8.52 9.30
C PHE A 93 -1.44 -8.72 8.64
N LEU A 94 -2.03 -9.91 8.79
CA LEU A 94 -3.36 -10.23 8.26
C LEU A 94 -4.45 -9.37 8.89
N ASN A 95 -4.38 -9.09 10.20
CA ASN A 95 -5.34 -8.21 10.86
C ASN A 95 -5.26 -6.78 10.34
N GLU A 96 -4.06 -6.32 10.02
CA GLU A 96 -3.84 -5.00 9.44
C GLU A 96 -4.40 -4.93 8.02
N ILE A 97 -4.12 -5.93 7.18
CA ILE A 97 -4.67 -6.02 5.80
C ILE A 97 -6.19 -6.07 5.79
N LYS A 98 -6.81 -6.81 6.72
CA LYS A 98 -8.27 -6.91 6.83
C LYS A 98 -8.94 -5.55 7.04
N LYS A 99 -8.27 -4.57 7.67
CA LYS A 99 -8.83 -3.21 7.86
C LYS A 99 -9.00 -2.46 6.54
N TYR A 100 -8.23 -2.80 5.51
CA TYR A 100 -8.29 -2.16 4.20
C TYR A 100 -9.21 -2.89 3.21
N SER A 101 -9.65 -4.12 3.53
CA SER A 101 -10.66 -4.85 2.77
C SER A 101 -12.04 -4.17 2.87
N THR A 102 -12.29 -3.47 3.96
CA THR A 102 -13.43 -2.57 4.13
C THR A 102 -12.93 -1.14 3.93
N LYS A 103 -13.48 -0.39 2.95
CA LYS A 103 -13.16 1.04 2.76
C LYS A 103 -13.23 1.77 4.12
N THR A 104 -12.08 2.09 4.69
CA THR A 104 -12.03 2.60 6.06
C THR A 104 -12.12 4.11 5.98
N ARG A 105 -13.25 4.67 6.43
CA ARG A 105 -13.34 6.10 6.70
C ARG A 105 -12.47 6.40 7.91
N THR A 106 -11.51 7.27 7.74
CA THR A 106 -10.76 7.84 8.86
C THR A 106 -11.71 8.68 9.73
N TYR A 107 -11.29 8.95 10.97
CA TYR A 107 -12.03 9.81 11.90
C TYR A 107 -12.31 11.22 11.34
N GLN A 108 -11.51 11.66 10.37
CA GLN A 108 -11.62 12.96 9.69
C GLN A 108 -12.52 12.92 8.45
N GLY A 109 -13.20 11.80 8.16
CA GLY A 109 -14.04 11.62 6.99
C GLY A 109 -13.30 11.20 5.72
N ASN A 110 -11.95 11.27 5.70
CA ASN A 110 -11.12 10.84 4.57
C ASN A 110 -11.22 9.33 4.33
N ILE A 111 -11.21 8.89 3.08
CA ILE A 111 -11.08 7.47 2.75
C ILE A 111 -9.60 7.16 2.67
N LEU A 112 -9.15 6.20 3.50
CA LEU A 112 -7.79 5.66 3.40
C LEU A 112 -7.82 4.54 2.36
N GLU A 113 -7.29 4.83 1.17
CA GLU A 113 -7.23 3.85 0.09
C GLU A 113 -5.85 3.21 0.05
N MET A 114 -5.82 1.88 0.08
CA MET A 114 -4.61 1.11 -0.12
C MET A 114 -4.44 0.83 -1.61
N PHE A 115 -3.40 1.41 -2.19
CA PHE A 115 -3.08 1.24 -3.61
C PHE A 115 -2.36 -0.07 -3.89
N GLY A 116 -1.59 -0.54 -2.90
CA GLY A 116 -1.06 -1.88 -2.98
C GLY A 116 0.01 -2.18 -1.95
N ILE A 117 0.67 -3.32 -2.19
CA ILE A 117 1.62 -3.90 -1.27
C ILE A 117 2.83 -4.43 -2.05
N SER A 118 4.01 -4.29 -1.46
CA SER A 118 5.24 -4.92 -1.95
C SER A 118 6.03 -5.50 -0.76
N GLN A 119 7.07 -6.25 -1.05
CA GLN A 119 7.98 -6.82 -0.06
C GLN A 119 9.37 -6.28 -0.31
N ASP A 120 9.99 -5.73 0.73
CA ASP A 120 11.38 -5.32 0.70
C ASP A 120 12.28 -6.56 0.48
N PRO A 121 13.11 -6.61 -0.58
CA PRO A 121 13.96 -7.75 -0.84
C PRO A 121 15.05 -7.96 0.21
N ASN A 122 15.46 -6.93 0.94
CA ASN A 122 16.51 -6.96 1.95
C ASN A 122 15.96 -7.39 3.31
N THR A 123 14.93 -6.70 3.80
CA THR A 123 14.37 -6.95 5.15
C THR A 123 13.30 -8.03 5.14
N LYS A 124 12.74 -8.35 3.97
CA LYS A 124 11.54 -9.19 3.78
C LYS A 124 10.28 -8.64 4.44
N ASN A 125 10.33 -7.43 5.01
CA ASN A 125 9.15 -6.78 5.55
C ASN A 125 8.20 -6.37 4.42
N TYR A 126 6.91 -6.43 4.69
CA TYR A 126 5.90 -5.94 3.76
C TYR A 126 5.74 -4.43 3.90
N ILE A 127 5.60 -3.76 2.76
CA ILE A 127 5.40 -2.32 2.63
C ILE A 127 4.04 -2.11 1.97
N MET A 128 3.18 -1.31 2.60
CA MET A 128 1.90 -0.90 2.06
C MET A 128 1.95 0.55 1.59
N LEU A 129 1.40 0.83 0.42
CA LEU A 129 1.21 2.18 -0.11
C LEU A 129 -0.23 2.64 0.13
N GLN A 130 -0.37 3.77 0.79
CA GLN A 130 -1.65 4.38 1.12
C GLN A 130 -1.71 5.81 0.61
N VAL A 131 -2.85 6.20 0.07
CA VAL A 131 -3.12 7.58 -0.36
C VAL A 131 -4.25 8.12 0.51
N PHE A 132 -4.11 9.37 0.93
CA PHE A 132 -5.15 10.08 1.65
C PHE A 132 -6.07 10.79 0.67
N CYS A 133 -7.24 10.22 0.41
CA CYS A 133 -8.28 10.90 -0.35
C CYS A 133 -9.13 11.78 0.58
N ALA A 134 -9.00 13.10 0.43
CA ALA A 134 -9.93 14.04 1.04
C ALA A 134 -11.31 13.86 0.42
N VAL A 135 -12.31 13.53 1.23
CA VAL A 135 -13.70 13.51 0.74
C VAL A 135 -14.20 14.94 0.87
N HIS A 136 -14.36 15.62 -0.27
CA HIS A 136 -15.10 16.88 -0.29
C HIS A 136 -16.56 16.56 0.04
N THR A 137 -16.96 16.75 1.30
CA THR A 137 -18.37 16.86 1.65
C THR A 137 -18.85 18.23 1.17
N SER A 138 -19.60 18.25 0.08
CA SER A 138 -20.43 19.38 -0.32
C SER A 138 -21.64 19.56 0.60
#